data_AF-A0AAD8CCA0-F1
#
_entry.id   AF-A0AAD8CCA0-F1
#
_cell.length_a   1.000
_cell.length_b   1.000
_cell.length_c   1.000
_cell.angle_alpha   90.00
_cell.angle_beta   90.00
_cell.angle_gamma   90.00
#
_symmetry.space_group_name_H-M   'P 1'
#
loop_
_entity.id
_entity.type
_entity.pdbx_description
1 polymer ?
#
loop_
_entity_poly.entity_id
_entity_poly.type
_entity_poly.pdbx_seq_one_letter_code
_entity_poly.pdbx_strand_id
1 'polypeptide(L)'
;MPETQERHHTENNHVSSFDHQVAGQSLILRYDPTTICKCLVHREYMFYQHMPDALRPFVATFKGTTPVKISIGEASQENGSLQHNTRGFKVDPSRYRALQKTDRIYNNEDEETYQFMKLEDLMYPYRQPCILDLKVGVRQHGDDAPQEKVDYQTQKCLNTTSHSLGLRLCGMKRYLIQEQTYEKRDKFYGRQIGDDELKNEIINFLHNGEEYRFDLVDPIISQLQKLEAVIRTLEGYRFYSCSLVIIYDGEIENNAVGDSVDPNSMNNNVPVVSPQQTSNANSVNDLVKARIVDFAHATYDGFEKDSVRHIGPDHGFLLGLSTLLEVFNEFKKQSL
;
A
#
# COMPACT_ATOMS: atom_id res chain seq x y z
N MET A 1 -37.87 8.41 37.35
CA MET A 1 -36.50 8.47 36.80
C MET A 1 -36.29 7.18 36.04
N PRO A 2 -36.42 7.14 34.70
CA PRO A 2 -36.06 5.97 33.93
C PRO A 2 -34.59 6.05 33.50
N GLU A 3 -33.88 4.95 33.66
CA GLU A 3 -32.48 4.75 33.30
C GLU A 3 -32.29 4.79 31.77
N THR A 4 -31.31 5.57 31.33
CA THR A 4 -30.87 5.67 29.94
C THR A 4 -30.04 4.43 29.60
N GLN A 5 -30.63 3.46 28.90
CA GLN A 5 -29.88 2.40 28.23
C GLN A 5 -29.22 3.00 26.99
N GLU A 6 -27.89 3.16 27.05
CA GLU A 6 -27.05 3.41 25.87
C GLU A 6 -27.24 2.28 24.85
N ARG A 7 -27.82 2.64 23.70
CA ARG A 7 -27.90 1.75 22.55
C ARG A 7 -26.51 1.69 21.92
N HIS A 8 -25.84 0.55 22.06
CA HIS A 8 -24.74 0.20 21.17
C HIS A 8 -25.26 0.14 19.73
N HIS A 9 -24.96 1.17 18.93
CA HIS A 9 -25.10 1.11 17.48
C HIS A 9 -24.04 0.13 16.94
N THR A 10 -24.45 -1.12 16.68
CA THR A 10 -23.70 -2.02 15.80
C THR A 10 -23.92 -1.55 14.36
N GLU A 11 -22.99 -0.74 13.84
CA GLU A 11 -22.90 -0.49 12.40
C GLU A 11 -22.60 -1.82 11.68
N ASN A 12 -23.48 -2.19 10.75
CA ASN A 12 -23.31 -3.36 9.90
C ASN A 12 -22.15 -3.12 8.92
N ASN A 13 -21.00 -3.72 9.21
CA ASN A 13 -19.78 -3.60 8.40
C ASN A 13 -19.92 -4.33 7.05
N HIS A 14 -20.18 -3.58 5.98
CA HIS A 14 -20.20 -4.09 4.61
C HIS A 14 -18.77 -4.19 4.06
N VAL A 15 -18.09 -5.30 4.31
CA VAL A 15 -16.71 -5.54 3.85
C VAL A 15 -16.70 -6.34 2.54
N SER A 16 -15.87 -5.97 1.57
CA SER A 16 -15.80 -6.61 0.25
C SER A 16 -14.35 -6.96 -0.19
N SER A 17 -14.19 -7.65 -1.32
CA SER A 17 -12.87 -7.98 -1.89
C SER A 17 -12.08 -6.71 -2.25
N PHE A 18 -10.76 -6.74 -2.06
CA PHE A 18 -9.85 -5.68 -2.49
C PHE A 18 -9.06 -6.10 -3.73
N ASP A 19 -9.38 -5.51 -4.87
CA ASP A 19 -8.91 -5.97 -6.19
C ASP A 19 -7.56 -5.38 -6.62
N HIS A 20 -6.96 -4.52 -5.78
CA HIS A 20 -5.71 -3.82 -6.09
C HIS A 20 -4.50 -4.33 -5.29
N GLN A 21 -4.64 -5.47 -4.62
CA GLN A 21 -3.51 -6.12 -3.98
C GLN A 21 -2.54 -6.69 -5.03
N VAL A 22 -1.34 -6.12 -5.11
CA VAL A 22 -0.29 -6.56 -6.04
C VAL A 22 0.67 -7.58 -5.44
N ALA A 23 0.83 -7.58 -4.12
CA ALA A 23 1.76 -8.44 -3.40
C ALA A 23 1.30 -8.68 -1.95
N GLY A 24 2.13 -9.41 -1.19
CA GLY A 24 1.88 -9.73 0.20
C GLY A 24 1.07 -11.00 0.42
N GLN A 25 1.05 -11.47 1.66
CA GLN A 25 0.30 -12.66 2.09
C GLN A 25 -0.92 -12.30 2.94
N SER A 26 -1.10 -11.01 3.25
CA SER A 26 -2.22 -10.56 4.09
C SER A 26 -3.53 -10.65 3.34
N LEU A 27 -4.60 -10.96 4.08
CA LEU A 27 -5.95 -10.75 3.61
C LEU A 27 -6.27 -9.26 3.76
N ILE A 28 -6.47 -8.60 2.61
CA ILE A 28 -6.91 -7.21 2.54
C ILE A 28 -8.32 -7.21 2.00
N LEU A 29 -9.19 -6.48 2.69
CA LEU A 29 -10.60 -6.33 2.36
C LEU A 29 -10.91 -4.84 2.24
N ARG A 30 -11.89 -4.45 1.43
CA ARG A 30 -12.37 -3.07 1.37
C ARG A 30 -13.44 -2.87 2.45
N TYR A 31 -13.29 -1.82 3.26
CA TYR A 31 -14.24 -1.46 4.32
C TYR A 31 -15.22 -0.37 3.85
N ASP A 32 -14.68 0.68 3.23
CA ASP A 32 -15.43 1.77 2.60
C ASP A 32 -14.59 2.29 1.40
N PRO A 33 -15.07 3.26 0.59
CA PRO A 33 -14.32 3.75 -0.57
C PRO A 33 -12.91 4.27 -0.29
N THR A 34 -12.62 4.67 0.94
CA THR A 34 -11.36 5.30 1.37
C THR A 34 -10.59 4.48 2.40
N THR A 35 -11.09 3.29 2.76
CA THR A 35 -10.58 2.49 3.88
C THR A 35 -10.50 1.02 3.51
N ILE A 36 -9.35 0.41 3.76
CA ILE A 36 -9.16 -1.04 3.72
C ILE A 36 -9.08 -1.63 5.13
N CYS A 37 -9.39 -2.90 5.23
CA CYS A 37 -9.17 -3.73 6.41
C CYS A 37 -8.03 -4.72 6.11
N LYS A 38 -7.00 -4.73 6.96
CA LYS A 38 -5.92 -5.71 6.94
C LYS A 38 -5.97 -6.52 8.23
N CYS A 39 -5.75 -7.84 8.14
CA CYS A 39 -5.55 -8.71 9.29
C CYS A 39 -4.67 -8.03 10.35
N LEU A 40 -5.14 -7.92 11.59
CA LEU A 40 -4.36 -7.30 12.66
C LEU A 40 -3.22 -8.23 13.07
N VAL A 41 -2.00 -7.79 12.80
CA VAL A 41 -0.77 -8.38 13.34
C VAL A 41 -0.34 -7.49 14.50
N HIS A 42 -0.24 -8.05 15.71
CA HIS A 42 -0.01 -7.27 16.94
C HIS A 42 1.16 -6.29 16.81
N ARG A 43 2.31 -6.77 16.33
CA ARG A 43 3.50 -5.93 16.12
C ARG A 43 3.26 -4.78 15.15
N GLU A 44 2.60 -5.04 14.02
CA GLU A 44 2.28 -3.99 13.04
C GLU A 44 1.32 -2.96 13.62
N TYR A 45 0.29 -3.42 14.34
CA TYR A 45 -0.63 -2.55 15.08
C TYR A 45 0.10 -1.65 16.08
N MET A 46 1.00 -2.23 16.89
CA MET A 46 1.78 -1.49 17.88
C MET A 46 2.74 -0.50 17.22
N PHE A 47 3.28 -0.82 16.04
CA PHE A 47 4.06 0.13 15.25
C PHE A 47 3.19 1.32 14.82
N TYR A 48 1.97 1.08 14.32
CA TYR A 48 1.03 2.16 13.97
C TYR A 48 0.67 3.05 15.17
N GLN A 49 0.55 2.48 16.37
CA GLN A 49 0.25 3.26 17.58
C GLN A 49 1.41 4.18 18.02
N HIS A 50 2.66 3.75 17.83
CA HIS A 50 3.83 4.39 18.46
C HIS A 50 4.83 5.00 17.46
N MET A 51 4.57 4.93 16.15
CA MET A 51 5.47 5.51 15.16
C MET A 51 5.63 7.03 15.34
N PRO A 52 6.80 7.59 15.01
CA PRO A 52 7.04 9.02 15.16
C PRO A 52 6.23 9.83 14.15
N ASP A 53 5.82 11.03 14.53
CA ASP A 53 4.99 11.91 13.69
C ASP A 53 5.63 12.20 12.32
N ALA A 54 6.96 12.33 12.29
CA ALA A 54 7.70 12.56 11.05
C ALA A 54 7.50 11.45 10.00
N LEU A 55 7.18 10.22 10.42
CA LEU A 55 6.96 9.09 9.52
C LEU A 55 5.52 9.03 8.98
N ARG A 56 4.54 9.64 9.67
CA ARG A 56 3.11 9.57 9.34
C ARG A 56 2.77 9.96 7.90
N PRO A 57 3.39 10.99 7.27
CA PRO A 57 3.12 11.34 5.87
C PRO A 57 3.49 10.24 4.86
N PHE A 58 4.30 9.27 5.26
CA PHE A 58 4.85 8.22 4.40
C PHE A 58 4.23 6.85 4.64
N VAL A 59 3.13 6.77 5.37
CA VAL A 59 2.41 5.50 5.62
C VAL A 59 0.92 5.69 5.39
N ALA A 60 0.16 4.61 5.31
CA ALA A 60 -1.29 4.70 5.27
C ALA A 60 -1.83 5.21 6.63
N THR A 61 -2.80 6.11 6.61
CA THR A 61 -3.42 6.59 7.86
C THR A 61 -4.10 5.44 8.60
N PHE A 62 -3.76 5.22 9.87
CA PHE A 62 -4.45 4.26 10.73
C PHE A 62 -5.78 4.82 11.23
N LYS A 63 -6.87 4.11 10.98
CA LYS A 63 -8.26 4.55 11.26
C LYS A 63 -8.94 3.73 12.37
N GLY A 64 -8.16 3.03 13.20
CA GLY A 64 -8.66 2.18 14.28
C GLY A 64 -8.74 0.71 13.89
N THR A 65 -9.48 -0.08 14.66
CA THR A 65 -9.65 -1.52 14.44
C THR A 65 -11.13 -1.86 14.29
N THR A 66 -11.43 -3.00 13.67
CA THR A 66 -12.80 -3.52 13.59
C THR A 66 -12.83 -5.05 13.65
N PRO A 67 -13.77 -5.67 14.38
CA PRO A 67 -14.01 -7.10 14.27
C PRO A 67 -14.63 -7.42 12.90
N VAL A 68 -14.20 -8.52 12.29
CA VAL A 68 -14.76 -9.04 11.04
C VAL A 68 -15.08 -10.52 11.23
N LYS A 69 -16.33 -10.89 10.94
CA LYS A 69 -16.76 -12.28 10.88
C LYS A 69 -16.33 -12.90 9.56
N ILE A 70 -15.66 -14.04 9.62
CA ILE A 70 -15.17 -14.80 8.48
C ILE A 70 -15.86 -16.16 8.47
N SER A 71 -16.33 -16.58 7.30
CA SER A 71 -16.83 -17.93 7.04
C SER A 71 -16.01 -18.59 5.92
N ILE A 72 -15.85 -19.92 5.98
CA ILE A 72 -15.12 -20.68 4.96
C ILE A 72 -16.12 -21.15 3.90
N GLY A 73 -15.87 -20.81 2.64
CA GLY A 73 -16.69 -21.28 1.52
C GLY A 73 -16.19 -20.71 0.19
N GLU A 74 -16.56 -21.35 -0.92
CA GLU A 74 -16.25 -20.84 -2.26
C GLU A 74 -16.81 -19.43 -2.42
N ALA A 75 -15.96 -18.48 -2.85
CA ALA A 75 -16.39 -17.14 -3.18
C ALA A 75 -17.27 -17.23 -4.42
N SER A 76 -18.59 -17.15 -4.24
CA SER A 76 -19.54 -17.07 -5.35
C SER A 76 -19.25 -15.78 -6.14
N GLN A 77 -19.06 -15.92 -7.46
CA GLN A 77 -18.94 -14.82 -8.42
C GLN A 77 -20.27 -14.06 -8.54
N GLU A 78 -20.69 -13.36 -7.50
CA GLU A 78 -21.76 -12.38 -7.59
C GLU A 78 -21.20 -11.04 -7.14
N ASN A 79 -21.32 -10.03 -8.02
CA ASN A 79 -20.97 -8.64 -7.78
C ASN A 79 -21.68 -8.16 -6.50
N GLY A 80 -20.96 -8.24 -5.37
CA GLY A 80 -21.53 -8.28 -4.04
C GLY A 80 -21.93 -6.91 -3.51
N SER A 81 -23.19 -6.51 -3.75
CA SER A 81 -23.95 -5.83 -2.71
C SER A 81 -24.57 -6.90 -1.82
N LEU A 82 -23.89 -7.28 -0.74
CA LEU A 82 -24.46 -8.15 0.29
C LEU A 82 -25.69 -7.49 0.94
N GLN A 83 -26.86 -8.02 0.63
CA GLN A 83 -28.10 -7.80 1.37
C GLN A 83 -27.97 -8.38 2.79
N HIS A 84 -28.57 -7.68 3.75
CA HIS A 84 -28.73 -8.07 5.14
C HIS A 84 -29.13 -9.54 5.30
N ASN A 85 -28.19 -10.39 5.75
CA ASN A 85 -28.45 -11.55 6.62
C ASN A 85 -27.12 -12.21 7.03
N THR A 86 -26.64 -11.87 8.23
CA THR A 86 -26.04 -12.75 9.25
C THR A 86 -24.98 -13.81 8.89
N ARG A 87 -24.39 -13.84 7.69
CA ARG A 87 -23.33 -14.81 7.35
C ARG A 87 -22.05 -14.05 7.02
N GLY A 88 -21.00 -14.29 7.82
CA GLY A 88 -19.70 -13.60 7.73
C GLY A 88 -19.07 -13.59 6.33
N PHE A 89 -18.05 -12.76 6.14
CA PHE A 89 -17.33 -12.61 4.87
C PHE A 89 -16.69 -13.95 4.46
N LYS A 90 -17.03 -14.43 3.26
CA LYS A 90 -16.52 -15.71 2.74
C LYS A 90 -15.11 -15.54 2.21
N VAL A 91 -14.17 -16.33 2.72
CA VAL A 91 -12.77 -16.31 2.28
C VAL A 91 -12.41 -17.62 1.61
N ASP A 92 -11.74 -17.53 0.45
CA ASP A 92 -11.18 -18.70 -0.23
C ASP A 92 -10.22 -19.47 0.70
N PRO A 93 -10.31 -20.81 0.77
CA PRO A 93 -9.46 -21.63 1.64
C PRO A 93 -7.95 -21.36 1.50
N SER A 94 -7.46 -21.01 0.30
CA SER A 94 -6.04 -20.69 0.06
C SER A 94 -5.58 -19.43 0.80
N ARG A 95 -6.49 -18.49 1.06
CA ARG A 95 -6.22 -17.23 1.77
C ARG A 95 -6.39 -17.35 3.28
N TYR A 96 -6.93 -18.45 3.78
CA TYR A 96 -7.14 -18.69 5.20
C TYR A 96 -5.82 -18.72 6.01
N ARG A 97 -4.71 -19.12 5.39
CA ARG A 97 -3.37 -19.03 6.02
C ARG A 97 -2.99 -17.61 6.46
N ALA A 98 -3.56 -16.59 5.82
CA ALA A 98 -3.33 -15.19 6.22
C ALA A 98 -3.95 -14.87 7.59
N LEU A 99 -5.04 -15.54 7.96
CA LEU A 99 -5.77 -15.33 9.22
C LEU A 99 -5.05 -15.96 10.42
N GLN A 100 -4.21 -16.98 10.20
CA GLN A 100 -3.42 -17.61 11.26
C GLN A 100 -2.42 -16.65 11.94
N LYS A 101 -2.15 -15.49 11.34
CA LYS A 101 -1.26 -14.45 11.88
C LYS A 101 -2.01 -13.39 12.70
N THR A 102 -3.32 -13.51 12.83
CA THR A 102 -4.19 -12.55 13.52
C THR A 102 -4.85 -13.16 14.75
N ASP A 103 -5.01 -12.34 15.78
CA ASP A 103 -5.72 -12.73 16.99
C ASP A 103 -7.19 -13.01 16.67
N ARG A 104 -7.60 -14.26 16.96
CA ARG A 104 -8.98 -14.71 16.84
C ARG A 104 -9.73 -14.31 18.11
N ILE A 105 -10.76 -13.47 17.96
CA ILE A 105 -11.53 -12.88 19.07
C ILE A 105 -12.59 -13.85 19.58
N TYR A 106 -13.26 -14.57 18.67
CA TYR A 106 -14.38 -15.46 19.00
C TYR A 106 -14.49 -16.61 17.99
N ASN A 107 -14.92 -17.79 18.45
CA ASN A 107 -15.07 -19.01 17.66
C ASN A 107 -16.36 -19.76 18.01
N ASN A 108 -17.22 -19.98 17.02
CA ASN A 108 -18.33 -20.95 17.07
C ASN A 108 -18.19 -21.93 15.89
N GLU A 109 -18.95 -23.04 15.90
CA GLU A 109 -18.81 -24.16 14.95
C GLU A 109 -18.86 -23.75 13.46
N ASP A 110 -19.53 -22.63 13.10
CA ASP A 110 -19.71 -22.17 11.72
C ASP A 110 -19.15 -20.76 11.41
N GLU A 111 -18.70 -19.99 12.41
CA GLU A 111 -18.23 -18.60 12.23
C GLU A 111 -17.04 -18.25 13.13
N GLU A 112 -16.01 -17.66 12.54
CA GLU A 112 -14.84 -17.15 13.27
C GLU A 112 -14.79 -15.63 13.18
N THR A 113 -14.53 -14.95 14.30
CA THR A 113 -14.36 -13.50 14.34
C THR A 113 -12.90 -13.14 14.58
N TYR A 114 -12.35 -12.32 13.70
CA TYR A 114 -10.96 -11.87 13.73
C TYR A 114 -10.89 -10.35 13.85
N GLN A 115 -9.83 -9.84 14.48
CA GLN A 115 -9.59 -8.40 14.54
C GLN A 115 -8.85 -7.92 13.28
N PHE A 116 -9.34 -6.86 12.66
CA PHE A 116 -8.69 -6.20 11.54
C PHE A 116 -8.28 -4.77 11.91
N MET A 117 -7.19 -4.30 11.33
CA MET A 117 -6.81 -2.88 11.32
C MET A 117 -7.50 -2.19 10.15
N LYS A 118 -8.07 -1.01 10.40
CA LYS A 118 -8.57 -0.11 9.36
C LYS A 118 -7.44 0.83 8.94
N LEU A 119 -7.10 0.83 7.66
CA LEU A 119 -6.06 1.68 7.07
C LEU A 119 -6.66 2.48 5.92
N GLU A 120 -6.12 3.66 5.66
CA GLU A 120 -6.38 4.41 4.43
C GLU A 120 -6.17 3.53 3.18
N ASP A 121 -7.12 3.58 2.24
CA ASP A 121 -6.94 3.02 0.91
C ASP A 121 -6.03 3.95 0.10
N LEU A 122 -4.77 3.56 -0.03
CA LEU A 122 -3.77 4.32 -0.79
C LEU A 122 -4.12 4.43 -2.29
N MET A 123 -5.00 3.56 -2.81
CA MET A 123 -5.44 3.60 -4.20
C MET A 123 -6.52 4.63 -4.44
N TYR A 124 -7.24 5.10 -3.42
CA TYR A 124 -8.25 6.12 -3.59
C TYR A 124 -7.60 7.52 -3.79
N PRO A 125 -8.12 8.38 -4.69
CA PRO A 125 -9.27 8.20 -5.58
C PRO A 125 -8.89 7.72 -7.00
N TYR A 126 -7.71 7.11 -7.19
CA TYR A 126 -7.20 6.78 -8.51
C TYR A 126 -8.14 5.85 -9.27
N ARG A 127 -8.38 6.16 -10.54
CA ARG A 127 -9.24 5.40 -11.44
C ARG A 127 -8.51 4.18 -11.96
N GLN A 128 -7.26 4.37 -12.39
CA GLN A 128 -6.39 3.30 -12.87
C GLN A 128 -5.09 3.24 -12.08
N PRO A 129 -5.12 2.80 -10.81
CA PRO A 129 -3.95 2.82 -9.95
C PRO A 129 -2.83 1.92 -10.52
N CYS A 130 -1.72 2.56 -10.89
CA CYS A 130 -0.44 1.93 -11.17
C CYS A 130 0.34 1.80 -9.86
N ILE A 131 0.86 0.61 -9.57
CA ILE A 131 1.45 0.26 -8.28
C ILE A 131 2.78 -0.47 -8.50
N LEU A 132 3.83 0.01 -7.86
CA LEU A 132 5.15 -0.63 -7.78
C LEU A 132 5.44 -0.95 -6.32
N ASP A 133 5.53 -2.23 -5.96
CA ASP A 133 5.89 -2.72 -4.63
C ASP A 133 7.31 -3.27 -4.63
N LEU A 134 8.18 -2.58 -3.89
CA LEU A 134 9.58 -2.95 -3.71
C LEU A 134 9.83 -3.33 -2.25
N LYS A 135 10.38 -4.52 -2.02
CA LYS A 135 10.98 -4.81 -0.71
C LYS A 135 12.26 -4.01 -0.59
N VAL A 136 12.44 -3.35 0.55
CA VAL A 136 13.60 -2.49 0.82
C VAL A 136 14.49 -3.13 1.88
N GLY A 137 15.79 -2.93 1.76
CA GLY A 137 16.80 -3.39 2.69
C GLY A 137 17.52 -4.66 2.27
N VAL A 138 18.78 -4.74 2.70
CA VAL A 138 19.69 -5.89 2.50
C VAL A 138 19.43 -7.04 3.49
N ARG A 139 18.61 -6.79 4.51
CA ARG A 139 18.20 -7.74 5.54
C ARG A 139 16.68 -7.75 5.66
N GLN A 140 16.08 -8.94 5.65
CA GLN A 140 14.61 -9.10 5.67
C GLN A 140 14.09 -9.90 6.87
N HIS A 141 14.96 -10.38 7.75
CA HIS A 141 14.55 -11.05 8.99
C HIS A 141 14.64 -10.11 10.18
N GLY A 142 13.65 -10.20 11.08
CA GLY A 142 13.70 -9.56 12.39
C GLY A 142 14.78 -10.17 13.29
N ASP A 143 15.00 -9.56 14.45
CA ASP A 143 15.98 -10.05 15.44
C ASP A 143 15.48 -11.29 16.19
N ASP A 144 14.16 -11.47 16.29
CA ASP A 144 13.47 -12.58 16.95
C ASP A 144 13.19 -13.78 16.00
N ALA A 145 13.66 -13.70 14.75
CA ALA A 145 13.39 -14.72 13.75
C ALA A 145 14.08 -16.06 14.09
N PRO A 146 13.38 -17.20 13.98
CA PRO A 146 14.00 -18.52 14.12
C PRO A 146 15.13 -18.72 13.09
N GLN A 147 16.15 -19.52 13.44
CA GLN A 147 17.34 -19.70 12.59
C GLN A 147 16.99 -20.12 11.15
N GLU A 148 16.05 -21.06 10.98
CA GLU A 148 15.60 -21.48 9.64
C GLU A 148 15.04 -20.30 8.81
N LYS A 149 14.28 -19.40 9.45
CA LYS A 149 13.74 -18.19 8.81
C LYS A 149 14.86 -17.20 8.49
N VAL A 150 15.84 -17.04 9.39
CA VAL A 150 17.04 -16.20 9.17
C VAL A 150 17.81 -16.71 7.95
N ASP A 151 18.12 -17.99 7.89
CA ASP A 151 18.89 -18.61 6.79
C ASP A 151 18.15 -18.44 5.46
N TYR A 152 16.85 -18.77 5.43
CA TYR A 152 16.02 -18.63 4.24
C TYR A 152 15.94 -17.18 3.73
N GLN A 153 15.71 -16.21 4.63
CA GLN A 153 15.61 -14.80 4.23
C GLN A 153 16.97 -14.22 3.84
N THR A 154 18.06 -14.65 4.48
CA THR A 154 19.42 -14.26 4.11
C THR A 154 19.79 -14.77 2.72
N GLN A 155 19.59 -16.07 2.47
CA GLN A 155 19.81 -16.66 1.14
C GLN A 155 18.96 -15.98 0.06
N LYS A 156 17.71 -15.63 0.38
CA LYS A 156 16.88 -14.86 -0.54
C LYS A 156 17.44 -13.47 -0.82
N CYS A 157 17.98 -12.77 0.17
CA CYS A 157 18.59 -11.47 -0.06
C CYS A 157 19.82 -11.62 -0.97
N LEU A 158 20.70 -12.58 -0.68
CA LEU A 158 21.91 -12.86 -1.45
C LEU A 158 21.63 -13.23 -2.91
N ASN A 159 20.57 -14.02 -3.15
CA ASN A 159 20.22 -14.51 -4.49
C ASN A 159 19.31 -13.54 -5.27
N THR A 160 19.15 -12.30 -4.80
CA THR A 160 18.33 -11.30 -5.47
C THR A 160 19.00 -9.93 -5.40
N THR A 161 18.44 -8.98 -6.13
CA THR A 161 18.81 -7.56 -6.13
C THR A 161 18.76 -6.90 -4.74
N SER A 162 18.13 -7.52 -3.73
CA SER A 162 18.12 -7.00 -2.36
C SER A 162 19.52 -6.86 -1.78
N HIS A 163 20.47 -7.74 -2.13
CA HIS A 163 21.81 -7.69 -1.57
C HIS A 163 22.64 -6.52 -2.10
N SER A 164 22.62 -6.30 -3.42
CA SER A 164 23.41 -5.29 -4.13
C SER A 164 22.76 -3.91 -4.10
N LEU A 165 21.45 -3.85 -4.34
CA LEU A 165 20.69 -2.60 -4.53
C LEU A 165 19.88 -2.19 -3.30
N GLY A 166 19.78 -3.05 -2.28
CA GLY A 166 18.85 -2.81 -1.17
C GLY A 166 17.38 -2.79 -1.60
N LEU A 167 17.05 -3.30 -2.80
CA LEU A 167 15.71 -3.32 -3.37
C LEU A 167 15.43 -4.68 -4.02
N ARG A 168 14.18 -5.11 -4.00
CA ARG A 168 13.71 -6.20 -4.89
C ARG A 168 12.26 -6.02 -5.26
N LEU A 169 11.96 -6.20 -6.54
CA LEU A 169 10.59 -6.20 -7.05
C LEU A 169 9.75 -7.31 -6.41
N CYS A 170 8.64 -6.92 -5.78
CA CYS A 170 7.70 -7.86 -5.17
C CYS A 170 6.32 -7.87 -5.83
N GLY A 171 5.98 -6.78 -6.51
CA GLY A 171 4.85 -6.72 -7.41
C GLY A 171 4.89 -5.44 -8.24
N MET A 172 4.40 -5.52 -9.47
CA MET A 172 4.13 -4.36 -10.30
C MET A 172 2.76 -4.55 -10.96
N LYS A 173 2.01 -3.46 -11.06
CA LYS A 173 0.79 -3.38 -11.85
C LYS A 173 0.80 -2.01 -12.52
N ARG A 174 0.94 -1.94 -13.85
CA ARG A 174 0.88 -0.68 -14.61
C ARG A 174 -0.24 -0.75 -15.65
N TYR A 175 -0.98 0.34 -15.79
CA TYR A 175 -2.06 0.46 -16.76
C TYR A 175 -1.47 0.83 -18.12
N LEU A 176 -1.85 0.08 -19.14
CA LEU A 176 -1.50 0.35 -20.53
C LEU A 176 -2.72 0.99 -21.20
N ILE A 177 -2.57 2.23 -21.66
CA ILE A 177 -3.70 3.07 -22.09
C ILE A 177 -4.33 2.52 -23.37
N GLN A 178 -3.51 2.13 -24.35
CA GLN A 178 -4.00 1.67 -25.65
C GLN A 178 -4.76 0.35 -25.54
N GLU A 179 -4.22 -0.59 -24.77
CA GLU A 179 -4.81 -1.91 -24.55
C GLU A 179 -5.91 -1.91 -23.48
N GLN A 180 -6.09 -0.77 -22.79
CA GLN A 180 -7.02 -0.60 -21.67
C GLN A 180 -6.93 -1.72 -20.62
N THR A 181 -5.71 -2.19 -20.36
CA THR A 181 -5.46 -3.35 -19.51
C THR A 181 -4.26 -3.11 -18.60
N TYR A 182 -4.05 -4.03 -17.67
CA TYR A 182 -2.90 -3.99 -16.78
C TYR A 182 -1.83 -4.98 -17.19
N GLU A 183 -0.61 -4.48 -17.34
CA GLU A 183 0.57 -5.33 -17.27
C GLU A 183 0.93 -5.58 -15.81
N LYS A 184 1.30 -6.84 -15.49
CA LYS A 184 1.66 -7.26 -14.14
C LYS A 184 3.02 -7.94 -14.11
N ARG A 185 3.75 -7.72 -13.03
CA ARG A 185 4.91 -8.51 -12.61
C ARG A 185 4.67 -8.99 -11.19
N ASP A 186 4.95 -10.25 -10.93
CA ASP A 186 4.81 -10.81 -9.60
C ASP A 186 6.17 -10.95 -8.90
N LYS A 187 6.10 -11.40 -7.65
CA LYS A 187 7.29 -11.68 -6.82
C LYS A 187 8.19 -12.80 -7.37
N PHE A 188 7.71 -13.66 -8.28
CA PHE A 188 8.52 -14.73 -8.84
C PHE A 188 9.40 -14.18 -9.95
N TYR A 189 8.82 -13.35 -10.82
CA TYR A 189 9.58 -12.55 -11.78
C TYR A 189 10.63 -11.68 -11.07
N GLY A 190 10.24 -10.93 -10.04
CA GLY A 190 11.17 -10.07 -9.30
C GLY A 190 12.30 -10.79 -8.56
N ARG A 191 12.23 -12.13 -8.39
CA ARG A 191 13.33 -12.94 -7.82
C ARG A 191 14.31 -13.45 -8.89
N GLN A 192 13.96 -13.35 -10.16
CA GLN A 192 14.75 -13.88 -11.27
C GLN A 192 15.57 -12.80 -11.98
N ILE A 193 15.14 -11.54 -11.89
CA ILE A 193 15.80 -10.41 -12.54
C ILE A 193 17.06 -9.95 -11.79
N GLY A 194 18.07 -9.49 -12.54
CA GLY A 194 19.29 -8.89 -12.02
C GLY A 194 19.16 -7.39 -11.77
N ASP A 195 20.28 -6.76 -11.43
CA ASP A 195 20.35 -5.36 -11.01
C ASP A 195 19.90 -4.41 -12.13
N ASP A 196 20.45 -4.56 -13.35
CA ASP A 196 20.12 -3.72 -14.50
C ASP A 196 18.67 -3.92 -14.94
N GLU A 197 18.18 -5.17 -14.93
CA GLU A 197 16.78 -5.45 -15.24
C GLU A 197 15.84 -4.83 -14.19
N LEU A 198 16.19 -4.85 -12.90
CA LEU A 198 15.39 -4.16 -11.88
C LEU A 198 15.35 -2.65 -12.11
N LYS A 199 16.50 -2.02 -12.40
CA LYS A 199 16.57 -0.58 -12.71
C LYS A 199 15.69 -0.25 -13.92
N ASN A 200 15.77 -1.06 -14.97
CA ASN A 200 14.93 -0.91 -16.16
C ASN A 200 13.44 -1.11 -15.86
N GLU A 201 13.06 -2.09 -15.04
CA GLU A 201 11.66 -2.31 -14.65
C GLU A 201 11.09 -1.16 -13.81
N ILE A 202 11.91 -0.52 -12.96
CA ILE A 202 11.52 0.69 -12.22
C ILE A 202 11.23 1.86 -13.17
N ILE A 203 12.00 1.99 -14.27
CA ILE A 203 11.75 3.01 -15.29
C ILE A 203 10.51 2.64 -16.12
N ASN A 204 10.43 1.39 -16.57
CA ASN A 204 9.31 0.85 -17.33
C ASN A 204 7.98 1.00 -16.56
N PHE A 205 7.99 0.94 -15.24
CA PHE A 205 6.81 1.21 -14.43
C PHE A 205 6.10 2.52 -14.82
N LEU A 206 6.83 3.55 -15.26
CA LEU A 206 6.28 4.84 -15.70
C LEU A 206 5.86 4.88 -17.18
N HIS A 207 6.08 3.82 -17.95
CA HIS A 207 5.64 3.75 -19.34
C HIS A 207 4.19 3.27 -19.43
N ASN A 208 3.33 4.06 -20.07
CA ASN A 208 1.88 3.82 -20.15
C ASN A 208 1.45 3.01 -21.39
N GLY A 209 2.41 2.49 -22.15
CA GLY A 209 2.18 1.75 -23.40
C GLY A 209 2.47 2.59 -24.65
N GLU A 210 2.38 3.92 -24.55
CA GLU A 210 2.64 4.86 -25.65
C GLU A 210 3.87 5.74 -25.37
N GLU A 211 3.97 6.22 -24.14
CA GLU A 211 5.02 7.14 -23.71
C GLU A 211 5.40 6.93 -22.23
N TYR A 212 6.51 7.56 -21.83
CA TYR A 212 6.90 7.65 -20.44
C TYR A 212 6.23 8.85 -19.76
N ARG A 213 5.67 8.61 -18.58
CA ARG A 213 5.09 9.62 -17.69
C ARG A 213 6.17 10.43 -16.96
N PHE A 214 6.94 11.23 -17.72
CA PHE A 214 8.01 12.08 -17.17
C PHE A 214 7.50 13.11 -16.16
N ASP A 215 6.23 13.51 -16.25
CA ASP A 215 5.54 14.38 -15.30
C ASP A 215 5.55 13.83 -13.86
N LEU A 216 5.69 12.50 -13.70
CA LEU A 216 5.71 11.83 -12.40
C LEU A 216 7.11 11.75 -11.77
N VAL A 217 8.18 11.94 -12.55
CA VAL A 217 9.56 11.71 -12.10
C VAL A 217 9.96 12.68 -10.99
N ASP A 218 9.70 13.97 -11.17
CA ASP A 218 10.00 14.99 -10.14
C ASP A 218 9.16 14.83 -8.86
N PRO A 219 7.84 14.59 -8.93
CA PRO A 219 7.04 14.19 -7.77
C PRO A 219 7.60 12.98 -7.02
N ILE A 220 8.03 11.93 -7.74
CA ILE A 220 8.64 10.74 -7.13
C ILE A 220 9.92 11.11 -6.39
N ILE A 221 10.86 11.79 -7.06
CA ILE A 221 12.13 12.21 -6.47
C ILE A 221 11.89 13.05 -5.22
N SER A 222 10.97 14.03 -5.29
CA SER A 222 10.58 14.88 -4.16
C SER A 222 10.10 14.07 -2.95
N GLN A 223 9.21 13.09 -3.16
CA GLN A 223 8.72 12.25 -2.05
C GLN A 223 9.80 11.32 -1.49
N LEU A 224 10.64 10.75 -2.34
CA LEU A 224 11.75 9.89 -1.92
C LEU A 224 12.79 10.66 -1.10
N GLN A 225 13.15 11.88 -1.50
CA GLN A 225 14.09 12.73 -0.75
C GLN A 225 13.53 13.13 0.62
N LYS A 226 12.24 13.47 0.70
CA LYS A 226 11.59 13.78 1.99
C LYS A 226 11.55 12.55 2.88
N LEU A 227 11.25 11.37 2.33
CA LEU A 227 11.30 10.12 3.08
C LEU A 227 12.71 9.81 3.55
N GLU A 228 13.71 9.93 2.68
CA GLU A 228 15.12 9.72 3.01
C GLU A 228 15.56 10.62 4.18
N ALA A 229 15.20 11.91 4.13
CA ALA A 229 15.48 12.84 5.22
C ALA A 229 14.87 12.38 6.55
N VAL A 230 13.64 11.87 6.55
CA VAL A 230 13.02 11.30 7.76
C VAL A 230 13.78 10.05 8.22
N ILE A 231 14.00 9.06 7.35
CA ILE A 231 14.67 7.80 7.71
C ILE A 231 16.06 8.06 8.31
N ARG A 232 16.80 9.07 7.82
CA ARG A 232 18.11 9.46 8.37
C ARG A 232 18.04 9.96 9.81
N THR A 233 16.90 10.47 10.27
CA THR A 233 16.69 10.95 11.65
C THR A 233 16.17 9.88 12.61
N LEU A 234 15.73 8.73 12.09
CA LEU A 234 15.13 7.67 12.91
C LEU A 234 16.20 6.77 13.51
N GLU A 235 16.79 7.22 14.62
CA GLU A 235 17.79 6.48 15.40
C GLU A 235 17.23 5.15 15.90
N GLY A 236 17.95 4.05 15.64
CA GLY A 236 17.60 2.72 16.13
C GLY A 236 16.43 2.04 15.40
N TYR A 237 15.71 2.73 14.51
CA TYR A 237 14.63 2.12 13.74
C TYR A 237 15.18 1.14 12.70
N ARG A 238 14.47 0.02 12.50
CA ARG A 238 14.72 -0.95 11.43
C ARG A 238 13.41 -1.37 10.79
N PHE A 239 13.37 -1.35 9.46
CA PHE A 239 12.18 -1.61 8.64
C PHE A 239 12.26 -2.97 7.95
N TYR A 240 12.61 -4.03 8.71
CA TYR A 240 12.80 -5.35 8.13
C TYR A 240 11.54 -5.86 7.42
N SER A 241 11.73 -6.42 6.23
CA SER A 241 10.63 -6.94 5.37
C SER A 241 9.55 -5.91 5.00
N CYS A 242 9.70 -4.62 5.32
CA CYS A 242 8.79 -3.59 4.85
C CYS A 242 8.91 -3.42 3.33
N SER A 243 7.85 -2.95 2.70
CA SER A 243 7.87 -2.53 1.30
C SER A 243 7.78 -1.01 1.20
N LEU A 244 8.42 -0.45 0.18
CA LEU A 244 8.13 0.90 -0.32
C LEU A 244 7.28 0.74 -1.57
N VAL A 245 6.11 1.37 -1.54
CA VAL A 245 5.12 1.31 -2.61
C VAL A 245 5.04 2.68 -3.29
N ILE A 246 5.24 2.72 -4.61
CA ILE A 246 5.03 3.91 -5.44
C ILE A 246 3.73 3.73 -6.21
N ILE A 247 2.85 4.73 -6.16
CA ILE A 247 1.49 4.66 -6.70
C ILE A 247 1.21 5.93 -7.48
N TYR A 248 0.57 5.82 -8.64
CA TYR A 248 0.06 6.95 -9.40
C TYR A 248 -1.19 6.53 -10.20
N ASP A 249 -1.92 7.51 -10.75
CA ASP A 249 -3.03 7.21 -11.66
C ASP A 249 -2.54 7.04 -13.11
N GLY A 250 -2.79 5.86 -13.67
CA GLY A 250 -2.50 5.53 -15.06
C GLY A 250 -3.35 6.31 -16.05
N GLU A 251 -4.54 6.76 -15.64
CA GLU A 251 -5.40 7.62 -16.44
C GLU A 251 -5.03 9.09 -16.17
N ILE A 252 -4.58 9.81 -17.21
CA ILE A 252 -4.36 11.25 -17.12
C ILE A 252 -5.72 11.91 -17.23
N GLU A 253 -6.13 12.71 -16.24
CA GLU A 253 -7.25 13.62 -16.45
C GLU A 253 -6.87 14.60 -17.56
N ASN A 254 -7.47 14.43 -18.73
CA ASN A 254 -7.44 15.42 -19.80
C ASN A 254 -8.21 16.67 -19.34
N ASN A 255 -7.61 17.48 -18.47
CA ASN A 255 -8.09 18.84 -18.19
C ASN A 255 -7.71 19.80 -19.35
N ALA A 256 -7.72 19.30 -20.58
CA ALA A 256 -7.37 20.01 -21.80
C ALA A 256 -8.08 19.38 -23.02
N VAL A 257 -9.42 19.30 -22.99
CA VAL A 257 -10.20 19.38 -24.22
C VAL A 257 -11.18 20.52 -24.01
N GLY A 258 -10.97 21.59 -24.78
CA GLY A 258 -11.73 22.81 -24.65
C GLY A 258 -13.17 22.60 -25.08
N ASP A 259 -14.10 22.96 -24.21
CA ASP A 259 -15.40 23.42 -24.67
C ASP A 259 -15.18 24.80 -25.29
N SER A 260 -15.09 24.81 -26.61
CA SER A 260 -15.42 25.97 -27.43
C SER A 260 -16.82 26.42 -27.02
N VAL A 261 -16.89 27.46 -26.19
CA VAL A 261 -18.13 28.14 -25.84
C VAL A 261 -18.69 28.75 -27.12
N ASP A 262 -19.74 28.13 -27.66
CA ASP A 262 -20.56 28.70 -28.72
C ASP A 262 -21.33 29.91 -28.14
N PRO A 263 -21.14 31.16 -28.61
CA PRO A 263 -21.70 32.35 -27.95
C PRO A 263 -23.22 32.52 -28.08
N ASN A 264 -23.95 31.58 -28.69
CA ASN A 264 -25.32 31.81 -29.17
C ASN A 264 -26.38 30.80 -28.70
N SER A 265 -26.32 30.31 -27.45
CA SER A 265 -27.46 29.59 -26.88
C SER A 265 -28.04 30.33 -25.66
N MET A 266 -29.11 31.08 -25.92
CA MET A 266 -29.96 31.67 -24.89
C MET A 266 -30.92 30.62 -24.30
N ASN A 267 -31.05 30.66 -22.97
CA ASN A 267 -32.26 30.42 -22.17
C ASN A 267 -32.60 29.00 -21.66
N ASN A 268 -32.42 28.73 -20.35
CA ASN A 268 -33.50 28.68 -19.32
C ASN A 268 -33.16 27.80 -18.09
N ASN A 269 -33.38 28.41 -16.91
CA ASN A 269 -33.39 27.92 -15.53
C ASN A 269 -33.54 26.40 -15.25
N VAL A 270 -32.53 25.82 -14.60
CA VAL A 270 -32.67 24.70 -13.64
C VAL A 270 -31.67 24.96 -12.48
N PRO A 271 -32.06 24.91 -11.19
CA PRO A 271 -31.11 25.04 -10.09
C PRO A 271 -30.34 23.73 -9.94
N VAL A 272 -29.20 23.63 -10.62
CA VAL A 272 -28.22 22.57 -10.37
C VAL A 272 -27.49 22.93 -9.08
N VAL A 273 -27.70 22.11 -8.05
CA VAL A 273 -26.90 22.14 -6.82
C VAL A 273 -25.44 21.85 -7.21
N SER A 274 -24.63 22.90 -7.25
CA SER A 274 -23.21 22.82 -7.51
C SER A 274 -22.53 22.10 -6.34
N PRO A 275 -21.70 21.06 -6.57
CA PRO A 275 -20.73 20.66 -5.58
C PRO A 275 -19.79 21.86 -5.40
N GLN A 276 -19.64 22.32 -4.16
CA GLN A 276 -18.70 23.38 -3.83
C GLN A 276 -17.33 23.07 -4.44
N GLN A 277 -16.92 23.93 -5.37
CA GLN A 277 -15.55 24.02 -5.84
C GLN A 277 -14.66 24.27 -4.63
N THR A 278 -14.00 23.22 -4.15
CA THR A 278 -12.83 23.38 -3.30
C THR A 278 -11.67 23.67 -4.24
N SER A 279 -11.37 24.95 -4.37
CA SER A 279 -10.11 25.43 -4.89
C SER A 279 -8.97 24.80 -4.09
N ASN A 280 -8.28 23.83 -4.67
CA ASN A 280 -6.89 23.59 -4.36
C ASN A 280 -6.20 23.34 -5.69
N ALA A 281 -5.23 24.19 -6.02
CA ALA A 281 -4.24 23.85 -7.02
C ALA A 281 -3.70 22.47 -6.64
N ASN A 282 -3.98 21.45 -7.46
CA ASN A 282 -3.39 20.12 -7.27
C ASN A 282 -1.88 20.34 -7.19
N SER A 283 -1.33 20.21 -5.98
CA SER A 283 0.11 20.36 -5.79
C SER A 283 0.72 19.25 -6.64
N VAL A 284 1.73 19.58 -7.45
CA VAL A 284 2.45 18.60 -8.29
C VAL A 284 2.89 17.37 -7.49
N ASN A 285 3.04 17.48 -6.15
CA ASN A 285 3.32 16.35 -5.28
C ASN A 285 2.17 15.34 -5.11
N ASP A 286 0.92 15.67 -5.44
CA ASP A 286 -0.25 14.81 -5.20
C ASP A 286 -0.47 13.79 -6.33
N LEU A 287 0.27 13.92 -7.44
CA LEU A 287 0.22 13.01 -8.59
C LEU A 287 0.69 11.58 -8.26
N VAL A 288 1.48 11.44 -7.20
CA VAL A 288 2.12 10.19 -6.80
C VAL A 288 1.95 9.98 -5.30
N LYS A 289 2.01 8.73 -4.84
CA LYS A 289 2.21 8.39 -3.43
C LYS A 289 3.39 7.43 -3.32
N ALA A 290 4.41 7.80 -2.55
CA ALA A 290 5.45 6.90 -2.07
C ALA A 290 5.17 6.57 -0.59
N ARG A 291 4.89 5.31 -0.26
CA ARG A 291 4.45 4.88 1.08
C ARG A 291 5.16 3.62 1.54
N ILE A 292 5.54 3.58 2.82
CA ILE A 292 6.03 2.38 3.49
C ILE A 292 4.83 1.57 3.98
N VAL A 293 4.88 0.25 3.76
CA VAL A 293 3.86 -0.71 4.20
C VAL A 293 4.51 -1.96 4.82
N ASP A 294 3.69 -2.77 5.49
CA ASP A 294 4.05 -4.06 6.11
C ASP A 294 5.00 -3.98 7.32
N PHE A 295 4.60 -3.28 8.40
CA PHE A 295 5.43 -3.11 9.61
C PHE A 295 5.47 -4.34 10.55
N ALA A 296 5.04 -5.52 10.10
CA ALA A 296 4.98 -6.73 10.92
C ALA A 296 6.33 -7.20 11.47
N HIS A 297 7.44 -6.71 10.91
CA HIS A 297 8.81 -6.98 11.36
C HIS A 297 9.62 -5.70 11.59
N ALA A 298 8.97 -4.53 11.63
CA ALA A 298 9.63 -3.30 12.01
C ALA A 298 9.97 -3.30 13.51
N THR A 299 11.03 -2.56 13.86
CA THR A 299 11.47 -2.40 15.25
C THR A 299 12.17 -1.06 15.47
N TYR A 300 12.33 -0.69 16.73
CA TYR A 300 13.16 0.40 17.24
C TYR A 300 13.57 0.10 18.69
N ASP A 301 14.52 0.88 19.23
CA ASP A 301 15.01 0.70 20.60
C ASP A 301 13.86 0.72 21.63
N GLY A 302 13.70 -0.38 22.37
CA GLY A 302 12.65 -0.55 23.37
C GLY A 302 11.28 -0.95 22.82
N PHE A 303 11.18 -1.32 21.54
CA PHE A 303 9.93 -1.78 20.96
C PHE A 303 9.60 -3.22 21.36
N GLU A 304 8.38 -3.43 21.88
CA GLU A 304 7.88 -4.74 22.29
C GLU A 304 8.82 -5.46 23.26
N LYS A 305 9.31 -6.65 22.89
CA LYS A 305 10.22 -7.49 23.68
C LYS A 305 11.61 -7.57 23.04
N ASP A 306 11.93 -6.66 22.13
CA ASP A 306 13.20 -6.70 21.42
C ASP A 306 14.35 -6.37 22.37
N SER A 307 15.33 -7.27 22.41
CA SER A 307 16.53 -7.14 23.25
C SER A 307 17.69 -6.51 22.48
N VAL A 308 17.62 -6.50 21.15
CA VAL A 308 18.67 -5.96 20.30
C VAL A 308 18.54 -4.45 20.22
N ARG A 309 19.61 -3.76 20.59
CA ARG A 309 19.73 -2.31 20.43
C ARG A 309 20.39 -1.98 19.10
N HIS A 310 19.76 -1.10 18.34
CA HIS A 310 20.27 -0.66 17.05
C HIS A 310 20.82 0.76 17.17
N ILE A 311 21.94 1.04 16.51
CA ILE A 311 22.56 2.37 16.49
C ILE A 311 22.51 2.91 15.06
N GLY A 312 22.26 4.20 14.92
CA GLY A 312 22.14 4.89 13.65
C GLY A 312 20.82 4.60 12.92
N PRO A 313 20.62 5.26 11.76
CA PRO A 313 19.47 5.03 10.90
C PRO A 313 19.54 3.66 10.20
N ASP A 314 18.43 3.23 9.59
CA ASP A 314 18.39 2.01 8.81
C ASP A 314 19.17 2.15 7.49
N HIS A 315 20.46 1.84 7.53
CA HIS A 315 21.35 1.91 6.37
C HIS A 315 20.92 0.99 5.21
N GLY A 316 20.25 -0.13 5.50
CA GLY A 316 19.72 -1.02 4.47
C GLY A 316 18.57 -0.36 3.73
N PHE A 317 17.67 0.30 4.46
CA PHE A 317 16.58 1.07 3.87
C PHE A 317 17.11 2.28 3.07
N LEU A 318 18.10 2.99 3.62
CA LEU A 318 18.74 4.13 2.95
C LEU A 318 19.46 3.74 1.66
N LEU A 319 20.06 2.55 1.59
CA LEU A 319 20.64 2.05 0.34
C LEU A 319 19.57 1.93 -0.75
N GLY A 320 18.43 1.32 -0.42
CA GLY A 320 17.34 1.17 -1.39
C GLY A 320 16.74 2.51 -1.84
N LEU A 321 16.61 3.49 -0.94
CA LEU A 321 16.22 4.86 -1.32
C LEU A 321 17.25 5.51 -2.24
N SER A 322 18.54 5.36 -1.93
CA SER A 322 19.63 5.90 -2.74
C SER A 322 19.61 5.33 -4.15
N THR A 323 19.40 4.02 -4.29
CA THR A 323 19.26 3.37 -5.61
C THR A 323 18.04 3.89 -6.38
N LEU A 324 16.87 4.05 -5.74
CA LEU A 324 15.70 4.64 -6.43
C LEU A 324 15.97 6.07 -6.90
N LEU A 325 16.59 6.88 -6.05
CA LEU A 325 16.96 8.25 -6.40
C LEU A 325 17.94 8.28 -7.55
N GLU A 326 18.95 7.40 -7.58
CA GLU A 326 19.88 7.26 -8.70
C GLU A 326 19.13 6.96 -10.00
N VAL A 327 18.30 5.91 -10.00
CA VAL A 327 17.53 5.47 -11.17
C VAL A 327 16.65 6.60 -11.72
N PHE A 328 15.86 7.25 -10.88
CA PHE A 328 14.97 8.32 -11.34
C PHE A 328 15.72 9.59 -11.76
N ASN A 329 16.84 9.94 -11.11
CA ASN A 329 17.65 11.08 -11.54
C ASN A 329 18.37 10.83 -12.86
N GLU A 330 18.83 9.60 -13.12
CA GLU A 330 19.39 9.22 -14.40
C GLU A 330 18.33 9.23 -15.50
N PHE A 331 17.16 8.67 -15.22
CA PHE A 331 16.03 8.70 -16.15
C PHE A 331 15.59 10.13 -16.47
N LYS A 332 15.53 11.02 -15.47
CA LYS A 332 15.23 12.45 -15.65
C LYS A 332 16.16 13.13 -16.66
N LYS A 333 17.46 12.79 -16.65
CA LYS A 333 18.44 13.37 -17.59
C LYS A 333 18.19 12.97 -19.04
N GLN A 334 17.45 11.90 -19.30
CA GLN A 334 17.09 11.47 -20.65
C GLN A 334 15.92 12.27 -21.25
N SER A 335 15.19 13.02 -20.42
CA SER A 335 14.08 13.89 -20.84
C SER A 335 14.52 15.30 -21.28
N LEU A 336 15.81 15.63 -21.09
CA LEU A 336 16.43 16.91 -21.43
C LEU A 336 17.25 16.75 -22.71
#